data_AF-A0AAV5YL58-F1
#
_entry.id   AF-A0AAV5YL58-F1
#
_cell.length_a   1.000
_cell.length_b   1.000
_cell.length_c   1.000
_cell.angle_alpha   90.00
_cell.angle_beta   90.00
_cell.angle_gamma   90.00
#
_symmetry.space_group_name_H-M   'P 1'
#
loop_
_entity.id
_entity.type
_entity.pdbx_description
1 polymer ?
#
loop_
_entity_poly.entity_id
_entity_poly.type
_entity_poly.pdbx_seq_one_letter_code
_entity_poly.pdbx_strand_id
1 'polypeptide(L)'
;MRLLLPTRPSLRPGPSLVGLALLAVGCASQPSLVPQKQADAIEIRERALASHSSAIQDAIRQSNTLGALAFIDNANGRLVVLPGDTPGDAWARHRAAPSGAPPSVPPVVDFVYRPDIAKAPETVTARLLDEQQRLRDTLAATDAELRRLSDSIATVRQETQASIAASREDVKTSLDALTEDLAAARKFMLQTAQLGWLDHELTNENANTLRKLTATSQELTATSTKLTETIQHLSDTLSRQLKDLAARLDALQNRVSNVK
;
A
#
# COMPACT_ATOMS: atom_id res chain seq x y z
N MET A 1 -13.83 29.33 -22.66
CA MET A 1 -13.31 30.12 -21.52
C MET A 1 -12.34 29.25 -20.74
N ARG A 2 -11.03 29.52 -20.93
CA ARG A 2 -9.90 28.94 -20.19
C ARG A 2 -9.51 29.93 -19.08
N LEU A 3 -8.73 29.42 -18.10
CA LEU A 3 -8.06 30.09 -16.95
C LEU A 3 -8.90 29.97 -15.65
N LEU A 4 -8.40 29.48 -14.50
CA LEU A 4 -7.04 29.48 -13.93
C LEU A 4 -6.76 28.19 -13.13
N LEU A 5 -5.50 27.73 -13.19
CA LEU A 5 -4.91 26.77 -12.25
C LEU A 5 -4.39 27.49 -10.99
N PRO A 6 -4.28 26.76 -9.86
CA PRO A 6 -3.79 27.28 -8.58
C PRO A 6 -2.26 27.35 -8.55
N THR A 7 -1.75 28.47 -8.02
CA THR A 7 -0.36 28.71 -7.68
C THR A 7 -0.10 28.35 -6.21
N ARG A 8 0.90 27.50 -5.94
CA ARG A 8 1.72 27.49 -4.70
C ARG A 8 2.86 26.46 -4.76
N PRO A 9 3.87 26.53 -3.87
CA PRO A 9 5.22 26.96 -4.23
C PRO A 9 6.28 25.87 -4.04
N SER A 10 7.45 26.03 -4.64
CA SER A 10 8.76 25.65 -4.07
C SER A 10 9.83 25.74 -5.14
N LEU A 11 10.84 26.58 -4.91
CA LEU A 11 12.17 26.36 -5.45
C LEU A 11 13.18 26.77 -4.39
N ARG A 12 13.90 25.73 -3.96
CA ARG A 12 15.01 25.69 -3.02
C ARG A 12 16.04 26.81 -3.27
N PRO A 13 16.60 27.39 -2.21
CA PRO A 13 17.91 28.05 -2.28
C PRO A 13 18.99 26.98 -2.36
N GLY A 14 19.74 26.96 -3.46
CA GLY A 14 20.99 26.19 -3.56
C GLY A 14 22.11 26.92 -2.81
N PRO A 15 22.90 26.24 -1.97
CA PRO A 15 24.10 26.82 -1.39
C PRO A 15 25.32 26.61 -2.32
N SER A 16 26.29 27.50 -2.13
CA SER A 16 27.69 27.42 -2.58
C SER A 16 27.97 27.74 -4.04
N LEU A 17 28.53 28.93 -4.25
CA LEU A 17 29.92 29.08 -4.71
C LEU A 17 30.44 30.42 -4.13
N VAL A 18 30.92 30.38 -2.88
CA VAL A 18 31.79 31.44 -2.37
C VAL A 18 33.10 31.29 -3.13
N GLY A 19 33.28 32.11 -4.16
CA GLY A 19 34.53 32.26 -4.89
C GLY A 19 35.60 32.77 -3.93
N LEU A 20 36.45 31.86 -3.47
CA LEU A 20 37.66 32.17 -2.73
C LEU A 20 38.68 32.68 -3.75
N ALA A 21 38.73 34.00 -3.91
CA ALA A 21 39.72 34.66 -4.73
C ALA A 21 41.12 34.39 -4.16
N LEU A 22 41.88 33.57 -4.87
CA LEU A 22 43.31 33.38 -4.68
C LEU A 22 44.03 34.71 -4.91
N LEU A 23 44.51 35.30 -3.81
CA LEU A 23 45.48 36.38 -3.82
C LEU A 23 46.78 35.86 -4.44
N ALA A 24 47.10 36.34 -5.64
CA ALA A 24 48.45 36.31 -6.19
C ALA A 24 49.33 37.26 -5.35
N VAL A 25 50.07 36.71 -4.40
CA VAL A 25 51.14 37.43 -3.69
C VAL A 25 52.45 37.10 -4.39
N GLY A 26 53.08 38.14 -4.92
CA GLY A 26 54.38 38.09 -5.56
C GLY A 26 55.48 37.58 -4.64
N CYS A 27 56.43 36.89 -5.26
CA CYS A 27 57.63 36.35 -4.67
C CYS A 27 58.58 37.47 -4.20
N ALA A 28 58.56 37.79 -2.90
CA ALA A 28 59.74 38.30 -2.19
C ALA A 28 59.51 38.15 -0.68
N SER A 29 60.16 37.16 -0.08
CA SER A 29 60.42 37.07 1.37
C SER A 29 59.19 37.28 2.28
N GLN A 30 58.28 36.31 2.32
CA GLN A 30 57.40 36.15 3.48
C GLN A 30 58.24 35.68 4.68
N PRO A 31 58.22 36.38 5.83
CA PRO A 31 58.79 35.85 7.05
C PRO A 31 58.01 34.58 7.42
N SER A 32 58.75 33.52 7.74
CA SER A 32 58.22 32.22 8.15
C SER A 32 57.02 32.40 9.10
N LEU A 33 55.82 32.02 8.63
CA LEU A 33 54.57 32.01 9.39
C LEU A 33 54.57 30.93 10.49
N VAL A 34 55.68 30.23 10.66
CA VAL A 34 55.90 29.25 11.69
C VAL A 34 56.53 29.95 12.89
N PRO A 35 55.88 29.98 14.06
CA PRO A 35 56.49 30.48 15.30
C PRO A 35 57.88 29.88 15.48
N GLN A 36 58.87 30.68 15.91
CA GLN A 36 60.28 30.27 15.93
C GLN A 36 60.53 28.95 16.69
N LYS A 37 59.79 28.74 17.80
CA LYS A 37 59.77 27.47 18.54
C LYS A 37 59.31 26.26 17.74
N GLN A 38 58.40 26.46 16.79
CA GLN A 38 57.88 25.41 15.91
C GLN A 38 58.84 25.14 14.74
N ALA A 39 59.57 26.15 14.27
CA ALA A 39 60.64 25.96 13.29
C ALA A 39 61.80 25.13 13.88
N ASP A 40 62.24 25.45 15.09
CA ASP A 40 63.28 24.68 15.80
C ASP A 40 62.84 23.22 16.04
N ALA A 41 61.57 23.01 16.40
CA ALA A 41 61.02 21.67 16.59
C ALA A 41 60.96 20.86 15.28
N ILE A 42 60.70 21.52 14.15
CA ILE A 42 60.73 20.88 12.83
C ILE A 42 62.16 20.52 12.45
N GLU A 43 63.13 21.41 12.64
CA GLU A 43 64.54 21.15 12.30
C GLU A 43 65.13 20.00 13.12
N ILE A 44 64.87 19.99 14.44
CA ILE A 44 65.31 18.89 15.34
C ILE A 44 64.71 17.55 14.88
N ARG A 45 63.43 17.55 14.52
CA ARG A 45 62.73 16.37 14.02
C ARG A 45 63.26 15.91 12.68
N GLU A 46 63.49 16.82 11.72
CA GLU A 46 64.07 16.49 10.42
C GLU A 46 65.46 15.88 10.57
N ARG A 47 66.30 16.43 11.46
CA ARG A 47 67.61 15.86 11.79
C ARG A 47 67.48 14.47 12.40
N ALA A 48 66.50 14.25 13.27
CA ALA A 48 66.23 12.95 13.89
C ALA A 48 65.67 11.92 12.90
N LEU A 49 64.88 12.33 11.91
CA LEU A 49 64.38 11.45 10.85
C LEU A 49 65.44 11.17 9.78
N ALA A 50 66.33 12.12 9.50
CA ALA A 50 67.42 11.97 8.54
C ALA A 50 68.37 10.81 8.88
N SER A 51 68.67 10.61 10.17
CA SER A 51 69.49 9.48 10.63
C SER A 51 68.81 8.11 10.42
N HIS A 52 67.50 8.09 10.21
CA HIS A 52 66.69 6.90 9.98
C HIS A 52 66.23 6.75 8.51
N SER A 53 66.74 7.59 7.60
CA SER A 53 66.31 7.63 6.21
C SER A 53 66.39 6.27 5.49
N SER A 54 67.44 5.48 5.73
CA SER A 54 67.58 4.13 5.15
C SER A 54 66.46 3.19 5.61
N ALA A 55 66.19 3.15 6.93
CA ALA A 55 65.16 2.31 7.52
C ALA A 55 63.76 2.70 7.02
N ILE A 56 63.48 4.00 6.88
CA ILE A 56 62.21 4.49 6.31
C ILE A 56 62.07 4.01 4.87
N GLN A 57 63.11 4.17 4.05
CA GLN A 57 63.07 3.78 2.64
C GLN A 57 63.03 2.26 2.42
N ASP A 58 63.63 1.48 3.31
CA ASP A 58 63.52 0.03 3.29
C ASP A 58 62.09 -0.42 3.63
N ALA A 59 61.45 0.20 4.64
CA ALA A 59 60.07 -0.09 5.00
C ALA A 59 59.08 0.26 3.88
N ILE A 60 59.27 1.39 3.19
CA ILE A 60 58.43 1.77 2.03
C ILE A 60 58.63 0.76 0.87
N ARG A 61 59.87 0.34 0.60
CA ARG A 61 60.15 -0.65 -0.45
C ARG A 61 59.53 -2.01 -0.16
N GLN A 62 59.62 -2.47 1.10
CA GLN A 62 59.06 -3.76 1.51
C GLN A 62 57.53 -3.80 1.45
N SER A 63 56.88 -2.68 1.70
CA SER A 63 55.41 -2.55 1.72
C SER A 63 54.78 -2.25 0.36
N ASN A 64 55.61 -1.95 -0.66
CA ASN A 64 55.18 -1.62 -2.02
C ASN A 64 54.14 -0.47 -2.08
N THR A 65 54.25 0.52 -1.19
CA THR A 65 53.40 1.73 -1.18
C THR A 65 54.13 2.92 -1.78
N LEU A 66 53.41 3.99 -2.13
CA LEU A 66 54.02 5.22 -2.67
C LEU A 66 54.88 5.98 -1.64
N GLY A 67 54.58 5.84 -0.35
CA GLY A 67 55.33 6.47 0.72
C GLY A 67 55.03 5.88 2.09
N ALA A 68 55.41 6.60 3.14
CA ALA A 68 55.06 6.30 4.51
C ALA A 68 54.99 7.55 5.38
N LEU A 69 54.08 7.55 6.36
CA LEU A 69 54.19 8.46 7.49
C LEU A 69 55.33 7.99 8.39
N ALA A 70 56.31 8.85 8.62
CA ALA A 70 57.44 8.61 9.49
C ALA A 70 57.45 9.64 10.64
N PHE A 71 57.58 9.14 11.86
CA PHE A 71 57.75 9.97 13.05
C PHE A 71 58.48 9.21 14.16
N ILE A 72 58.99 9.95 15.14
CA ILE A 72 59.53 9.38 16.37
C ILE A 72 58.42 9.39 17.41
N ASP A 73 58.13 8.23 18.00
CA ASP A 73 57.11 8.07 19.05
C ASP A 73 57.54 8.82 20.32
N ASN A 74 56.68 9.73 20.80
CA ASN A 74 56.97 10.54 21.99
C ASN A 74 57.11 9.69 23.27
N ALA A 75 56.54 8.49 23.31
CA ALA A 75 56.51 7.67 24.51
C ALA A 75 57.81 6.87 24.71
N ASN A 76 58.42 6.39 23.63
CA ASN A 76 59.55 5.44 23.69
C ASN A 76 60.73 5.83 22.79
N GLY A 77 60.63 6.94 22.05
CA GLY A 77 61.69 7.43 21.16
C GLY A 77 61.94 6.55 19.94
N ARG A 78 61.07 5.59 19.63
CA ARG A 78 61.24 4.67 18.49
C ARG A 78 60.73 5.30 17.21
N LEU A 79 61.43 5.00 16.11
CA LEU A 79 60.94 5.29 14.77
C LEU A 79 59.69 4.47 14.49
N VAL A 80 58.61 5.15 14.12
CA VAL A 80 57.38 4.57 13.60
C VAL A 80 57.30 4.92 12.12
N VAL A 81 57.14 3.90 11.29
CA VAL A 81 56.95 4.04 9.84
C VAL A 81 55.63 3.36 9.48
N LEU A 82 54.69 4.13 8.94
CA LEU A 82 53.36 3.67 8.54
C LEU A 82 53.26 3.77 7.02
N PRO A 83 53.45 2.68 6.28
CA PRO A 83 53.37 2.71 4.83
C PRO A 83 51.96 2.98 4.33
N GLY A 84 51.85 3.76 3.25
CA GLY A 84 50.59 4.04 2.57
C GLY A 84 50.80 4.84 1.30
N ASP A 85 49.76 4.91 0.48
CA ASP A 85 49.85 5.60 -0.82
C ASP A 85 49.64 7.12 -0.68
N THR A 86 49.04 7.53 0.43
CA THR A 86 48.85 8.93 0.82
C THR A 86 48.97 9.07 2.35
N PRO A 87 49.19 10.29 2.89
CA PRO A 87 49.18 10.53 4.32
C PRO A 87 47.90 10.00 5.01
N GLY A 88 46.74 10.24 4.39
CA GLY A 88 45.45 9.78 4.92
C GLY A 88 45.30 8.25 4.90
N ASP A 89 45.79 7.58 3.86
CA ASP A 89 45.75 6.11 3.75
C ASP A 89 46.65 5.45 4.80
N ALA A 90 47.89 5.91 4.93
CA ALA A 90 48.81 5.44 5.97
C ALA A 90 48.21 5.61 7.39
N TRP A 91 47.56 6.74 7.65
CA TRP A 91 46.88 7.01 8.92
C TRP A 91 45.66 6.11 9.15
N ALA A 92 44.84 5.90 8.12
CA ALA A 92 43.66 5.03 8.20
C ALA A 92 44.06 3.57 8.52
N ARG A 93 45.10 3.06 7.85
CA ARG A 93 45.65 1.72 8.11
C ARG A 93 46.19 1.60 9.53
N HIS A 94 46.87 2.64 10.01
CA HIS A 94 47.36 2.69 11.38
C HIS A 94 46.23 2.57 12.40
N ARG A 95 45.12 3.31 12.21
CA ARG A 95 43.95 3.22 13.09
C ARG A 95 43.18 1.91 12.98
N ALA A 96 43.21 1.25 11.82
CA ALA A 96 42.57 -0.03 11.60
C ALA A 96 43.40 -1.24 12.12
N ALA A 97 44.69 -1.06 12.40
CA ALA A 97 45.57 -2.14 12.81
C ALA A 97 45.24 -2.62 14.25
N PRO A 98 45.00 -3.92 14.48
CA PRO A 98 44.62 -4.46 15.79
C PRO A 98 45.79 -4.61 16.79
N SER A 99 46.77 -3.71 16.79
CA SER A 99 48.07 -3.94 17.47
C SER A 99 48.33 -2.99 18.64
N GLY A 100 48.32 -3.52 19.86
CA GLY A 100 48.98 -2.95 21.05
C GLY A 100 48.55 -1.52 21.45
N ALA A 101 49.22 -0.97 22.48
CA ALA A 101 49.04 0.45 22.83
C ALA A 101 49.44 1.31 21.62
N PRO A 102 48.57 2.23 21.15
CA PRO A 102 48.87 3.06 19.99
C PRO A 102 50.10 3.93 20.28
N PRO A 103 51.04 4.08 19.33
CA PRO A 103 52.19 4.95 19.47
C PRO A 103 51.74 6.37 19.75
N SER A 104 52.48 7.09 20.59
CA SER A 104 52.18 8.49 20.89
C SER A 104 52.60 9.36 19.69
N VAL A 105 51.63 9.68 18.85
CA VAL A 105 51.88 10.41 17.60
C VAL A 105 52.14 11.88 17.91
N PRO A 106 53.24 12.46 17.41
CA PRO A 106 53.53 13.87 17.60
C PRO A 106 52.53 14.75 16.83
N PRO A 107 52.37 16.02 17.23
CA PRO A 107 51.42 16.94 16.57
C PRO A 107 51.66 17.12 15.06
N VAL A 108 52.91 16.92 14.62
CA VAL A 108 53.35 17.03 13.24
C VAL A 108 54.14 15.79 12.84
N VAL A 109 53.73 15.15 11.75
CA VAL A 109 54.34 13.94 11.17
C VAL A 109 54.76 14.23 9.74
N ASP A 110 55.75 13.49 9.23
CA ASP A 110 56.21 13.68 7.85
C ASP A 110 55.83 12.48 6.99
N PHE A 111 55.29 12.77 5.82
CA PHE A 111 55.04 11.77 4.79
C PHE A 111 56.21 11.74 3.82
N VAL A 112 56.98 10.66 3.86
CA VAL A 112 58.17 10.45 3.03
C VAL A 112 57.77 9.62 1.81
N TYR A 113 58.04 10.15 0.63
CA TYR A 113 57.81 9.47 -0.63
C TYR A 113 58.95 8.48 -0.96
N ARG A 114 58.65 7.49 -1.78
CA ARG A 114 59.66 6.64 -2.41
C ARG A 114 60.66 7.45 -3.23
N PRO A 115 61.91 6.97 -3.40
CA PRO A 115 62.96 7.71 -4.09
C PRO A 115 62.71 7.88 -5.60
N ASP A 116 61.88 7.05 -6.21
CA ASP A 116 61.46 7.17 -7.61
C ASP A 116 60.37 8.22 -7.84
N ILE A 117 59.77 8.75 -6.77
CA ILE A 117 58.78 9.82 -6.84
C ILE A 117 59.51 11.13 -6.58
N ALA A 118 59.61 11.99 -7.60
CA ALA A 118 60.24 13.30 -7.51
C ALA A 118 59.35 14.31 -6.75
N LYS A 119 59.05 14.01 -5.47
CA LYS A 119 58.21 14.82 -4.59
C LYS A 119 58.87 14.97 -3.24
N ALA A 120 58.93 16.20 -2.75
CA ALA A 120 59.47 16.48 -1.42
C ALA A 120 58.60 15.84 -0.32
N PRO A 121 59.19 15.49 0.84
CA PRO A 121 58.42 15.06 2.00
C PRO A 121 57.33 16.08 2.35
N GLU A 122 56.14 15.59 2.70
CA GLU A 122 55.01 16.42 3.10
C GLU A 122 54.85 16.44 4.61
N THR A 123 54.90 17.63 5.20
CA THR A 123 54.64 17.83 6.61
C THR A 123 53.13 17.89 6.85
N VAL A 124 52.59 16.95 7.62
CA VAL A 124 51.15 16.82 7.90
C VAL A 124 50.90 16.87 9.41
N THR A 125 49.83 17.52 9.84
CA THR A 125 49.46 17.53 11.26
C THR A 125 48.57 16.33 11.60
N ALA A 126 48.78 15.74 12.78
CA ALA A 126 47.93 14.63 13.25
C ALA A 126 46.46 15.05 13.32
N ARG A 127 46.18 16.30 13.72
CA ARG A 127 44.82 16.87 13.75
C ARG A 127 44.15 16.86 12.38
N LEU A 128 44.87 17.21 11.32
CA LEU A 128 44.31 17.20 9.96
C LEU A 128 44.00 15.76 9.51
N LEU A 129 44.87 14.80 9.83
CA LEU A 129 44.64 13.39 9.52
C LEU A 129 43.42 12.83 10.26
N ASP A 130 43.25 13.21 11.53
CA ASP A 130 42.09 12.83 12.34
C ASP A 130 40.79 13.45 11.82
N GLU A 131 40.80 14.73 11.45
CA GLU A 131 39.65 15.41 10.86
C GLU A 131 39.26 14.78 9.51
N GLN A 132 40.24 14.52 8.64
CA GLN A 132 40.00 13.91 7.34
C GLN A 132 39.39 12.51 7.49
N GLN A 133 39.88 11.72 8.43
CA GLN A 133 39.33 10.39 8.67
C GLN A 133 37.96 10.45 9.33
N ARG A 134 37.71 11.38 10.26
CA ARG A 134 36.36 11.61 10.80
C ARG A 134 35.37 11.94 9.70
N LEU A 135 35.76 12.76 8.72
CA LEU A 135 34.92 13.07 7.56
C LEU A 135 34.63 11.82 6.71
N ARG A 136 35.63 10.97 6.47
CA ARG A 136 35.43 9.68 5.78
C ARG A 136 34.47 8.77 6.54
N ASP A 137 34.64 8.67 7.86
CA ASP A 137 33.78 7.86 8.72
C ASP A 137 32.33 8.38 8.69
N THR A 138 32.13 9.71 8.74
CA THR A 138 30.79 10.30 8.61
C THR A 138 30.18 10.06 7.24
N LEU A 139 30.95 10.16 6.16
CA LEU A 139 30.46 9.92 4.80
C LEU A 139 30.05 8.46 4.64
N ALA A 140 30.87 7.52 5.12
CA ALA A 140 30.56 6.09 5.10
C ALA A 140 29.30 5.77 5.91
N ALA A 141 29.12 6.41 7.08
CA ALA A 141 27.92 6.27 7.89
C ALA A 141 26.67 6.81 7.16
N THR A 142 26.75 8.00 6.58
CA THR A 142 25.63 8.57 5.81
C THR A 142 25.29 7.73 4.58
N ASP A 143 26.28 7.17 3.89
CA ASP A 143 26.07 6.27 2.76
C ASP A 143 25.41 4.96 3.18
N ALA A 144 25.74 4.44 4.35
CA ALA A 144 25.08 3.26 4.92
C ALA A 144 23.62 3.56 5.29
N GLU A 145 23.35 4.73 5.86
CA GLU A 145 21.99 5.19 6.16
C GLU A 145 21.16 5.38 4.89
N LEU A 146 21.73 5.98 3.84
CA LEU A 146 21.05 6.15 2.55
C LEU A 146 20.69 4.81 1.91
N ARG A 147 21.61 3.83 1.94
CA ARG A 147 21.31 2.46 1.46
C ARG A 147 20.18 1.83 2.28
N ARG A 148 20.25 1.91 3.61
CA ARG A 148 19.21 1.37 4.50
C ARG A 148 17.84 2.02 4.26
N LEU A 149 17.80 3.34 4.05
CA LEU A 149 16.57 4.06 3.72
C LEU A 149 16.03 3.66 2.36
N SER A 150 16.89 3.50 1.36
CA SER A 150 16.51 3.01 0.02
C SER A 150 15.88 1.62 0.10
N ASP A 151 16.49 0.70 0.84
CA ASP A 151 15.97 -0.67 1.01
C ASP A 151 14.64 -0.69 1.77
N SER A 152 14.51 0.16 2.79
CA SER A 152 13.26 0.36 3.53
C SER A 152 12.14 0.88 2.62
N ILE A 153 12.42 1.89 1.80
CA ILE A 153 11.46 2.44 0.83
C ILE A 153 11.05 1.37 -0.19
N ALA A 154 12.00 0.58 -0.71
CA ALA A 154 11.70 -0.50 -1.63
C ALA A 154 10.77 -1.54 -1.01
N THR A 155 11.04 -1.92 0.25
CA THR A 155 10.22 -2.87 1.02
C THR A 155 8.81 -2.33 1.25
N VAL A 156 8.68 -1.11 1.78
CA VAL A 156 7.37 -0.47 2.04
C VAL A 156 6.57 -0.32 0.74
N ARG A 157 7.22 0.00 -0.37
CA ARG A 157 6.57 0.08 -1.68
C ARG A 157 6.02 -1.28 -2.11
N GLN A 158 6.79 -2.35 -1.95
CA GLN A 158 6.37 -3.70 -2.28
C GLN A 158 5.18 -4.15 -1.42
N GLU A 159 5.25 -3.94 -0.10
CA GLU A 159 4.15 -4.24 0.82
C GLU A 159 2.88 -3.46 0.49
N THR A 160 3.02 -2.16 0.18
CA THR A 160 1.89 -1.32 -0.22
C THR A 160 1.26 -1.82 -1.52
N GLN A 161 2.07 -2.21 -2.50
CA GLN A 161 1.56 -2.78 -3.76
C GLN A 161 0.83 -4.11 -3.55
N ALA A 162 1.35 -4.99 -2.69
CA ALA A 162 0.70 -6.25 -2.35
C ALA A 162 -0.64 -6.00 -1.62
N SER A 163 -0.67 -5.06 -0.67
CA SER A 163 -1.89 -4.67 0.05
C SER A 163 -2.97 -4.11 -0.89
N ILE A 164 -2.59 -3.22 -1.81
CA ILE A 164 -3.52 -2.69 -2.82
C ILE A 164 -4.05 -3.80 -3.74
N ALA A 165 -3.20 -4.75 -4.14
CA ALA A 165 -3.62 -5.87 -4.98
C ALA A 165 -4.63 -6.76 -4.25
N ALA A 166 -4.38 -7.09 -2.98
CA ALA A 166 -5.31 -7.86 -2.15
C ALA A 166 -6.65 -7.13 -1.97
N SER A 167 -6.63 -5.83 -1.62
CA SER A 167 -7.86 -5.04 -1.47
C SER A 167 -8.67 -4.95 -2.76
N ARG A 168 -8.01 -4.89 -3.92
CA ARG A 168 -8.71 -4.92 -5.23
C ARG A 168 -9.41 -6.25 -5.47
N GLU A 169 -8.77 -7.35 -5.12
CA GLU A 169 -9.37 -8.69 -5.27
C GLU A 169 -10.55 -8.88 -4.32
N ASP A 170 -10.45 -8.41 -3.08
CA ASP A 170 -11.54 -8.45 -2.10
C ASP A 170 -12.74 -7.63 -2.56
N VAL A 171 -12.49 -6.42 -3.09
CA VAL A 171 -13.55 -5.56 -3.65
C VAL A 171 -14.21 -6.22 -4.86
N LYS A 172 -13.41 -6.83 -5.75
CA LYS A 172 -13.95 -7.54 -6.91
C LYS A 172 -14.84 -8.70 -6.48
N THR A 173 -14.36 -9.54 -5.57
CA THR A 173 -15.12 -10.67 -5.03
C THR A 173 -16.44 -10.22 -4.39
N SER A 174 -16.39 -9.11 -3.64
CA SER A 174 -17.59 -8.53 -3.01
C SER A 174 -18.60 -8.00 -4.04
N LEU A 175 -18.12 -7.38 -5.13
CA LEU A 175 -18.98 -6.91 -6.22
C LEU A 175 -19.61 -8.06 -7.01
N ASP A 176 -18.85 -9.12 -7.25
CA ASP A 176 -19.35 -10.32 -7.94
C ASP A 176 -20.45 -10.99 -7.10
N ALA A 177 -20.23 -11.16 -5.79
CA ALA A 177 -21.24 -11.69 -4.86
C ALA A 177 -22.49 -10.80 -4.81
N LEU A 178 -22.34 -9.48 -4.73
CA LEU A 178 -23.47 -8.55 -4.73
C LEU A 178 -24.28 -8.61 -6.05
N THR A 179 -23.60 -8.82 -7.17
CA THR A 179 -24.24 -8.96 -8.47
C THR A 179 -25.08 -10.24 -8.53
N GLU A 180 -24.57 -11.34 -7.98
CA GLU A 180 -25.31 -12.61 -7.86
C GLU A 180 -26.54 -12.45 -6.95
N ASP A 181 -26.38 -11.83 -5.78
CA ASP A 181 -27.48 -11.54 -4.86
C ASP A 181 -28.56 -10.67 -5.51
N LEU A 182 -28.17 -9.64 -6.27
CA LEU A 182 -29.11 -8.78 -6.98
C LEU A 182 -29.85 -9.52 -8.09
N ALA A 183 -29.18 -10.43 -8.81
CA ALA A 183 -29.82 -11.29 -9.79
C ALA A 183 -30.83 -12.26 -9.14
N ALA A 184 -30.47 -12.85 -8.00
CA ALA A 184 -31.34 -13.71 -7.22
C ALA A 184 -32.56 -12.96 -6.69
N ALA A 185 -32.37 -11.76 -6.11
CA ALA A 185 -33.44 -10.89 -5.64
C ALA A 185 -34.39 -10.50 -6.77
N ARG A 186 -33.87 -10.14 -7.95
CA ARG A 186 -34.70 -9.83 -9.12
C ARG A 186 -35.55 -11.02 -9.55
N LYS A 187 -34.96 -12.23 -9.59
CA LYS A 187 -35.69 -13.46 -9.92
C LYS A 187 -36.80 -13.74 -8.91
N PHE A 188 -36.51 -13.60 -7.62
CA PHE A 188 -37.49 -13.77 -6.55
C PHE A 188 -38.64 -12.77 -6.65
N MET A 189 -38.35 -11.50 -6.93
CA MET A 189 -39.37 -10.46 -7.14
C MET A 189 -40.28 -10.79 -8.34
N LEU A 190 -39.72 -11.25 -9.45
CA LEU A 190 -40.51 -11.66 -10.62
C LEU A 190 -41.40 -12.88 -10.32
N GLN A 191 -40.88 -13.87 -9.61
CA GLN A 191 -41.66 -15.04 -9.19
C GLN A 191 -42.79 -14.64 -8.24
N THR A 192 -42.52 -13.77 -7.28
CA THR A 192 -43.54 -13.24 -6.35
C THR A 192 -44.64 -12.48 -7.11
N ALA A 193 -44.26 -11.65 -8.09
CA ALA A 193 -45.22 -10.94 -8.93
C ALA A 193 -46.08 -11.90 -9.78
N GLN A 194 -45.47 -12.95 -10.35
CA GLN A 194 -46.19 -13.99 -11.09
C GLN A 194 -47.21 -14.73 -10.21
N LEU A 195 -46.80 -15.10 -8.99
CA LEU A 195 -47.71 -15.73 -8.02
C LEU A 195 -48.88 -14.82 -7.66
N GLY A 196 -48.63 -13.52 -7.44
CA GLY A 196 -49.69 -12.54 -7.16
C GLY A 196 -50.68 -12.39 -8.33
N TRP A 197 -50.19 -12.41 -9.57
CA TRP A 197 -51.06 -12.40 -10.75
C TRP A 197 -51.93 -13.67 -10.84
N LEU A 198 -51.33 -14.84 -10.59
CA LEU A 198 -52.01 -16.13 -10.65
C LEU A 198 -53.09 -16.26 -9.57
N ASP A 199 -52.81 -15.78 -8.36
CA ASP A 199 -53.78 -15.71 -7.26
C ASP A 199 -54.97 -14.79 -7.58
N HIS A 200 -54.71 -13.64 -8.21
CA HIS A 200 -55.76 -12.74 -8.67
C HIS A 200 -56.65 -13.38 -9.74
N GLU A 201 -56.05 -14.06 -10.72
CA GLU A 201 -56.80 -14.74 -11.78
C GLU A 201 -57.68 -15.86 -11.22
N LEU A 202 -57.11 -16.73 -10.36
CA LEU A 202 -57.85 -17.79 -9.68
C LEU A 202 -59.00 -17.24 -8.82
N THR A 203 -58.77 -16.14 -8.12
CA THR A 203 -59.81 -15.47 -7.32
C THR A 203 -60.95 -14.96 -8.21
N ASN A 204 -60.62 -14.36 -9.36
CA ASN A 204 -61.61 -13.88 -10.33
C ASN A 204 -62.40 -15.02 -10.98
N GLU A 205 -61.72 -16.09 -11.40
CA GLU A 205 -62.36 -17.31 -11.92
C GLU A 205 -63.31 -17.93 -10.90
N ASN A 206 -62.87 -18.09 -9.65
CA ASN A 206 -63.70 -18.59 -8.55
C ASN A 206 -64.94 -17.72 -8.30
N ALA A 207 -64.79 -16.39 -8.31
CA ALA A 207 -65.93 -15.49 -8.19
C ALA A 207 -66.93 -15.66 -9.35
N ASN A 208 -66.43 -15.85 -10.58
CA ASN A 208 -67.27 -16.08 -11.75
C ASN A 208 -67.98 -17.44 -11.73
N THR A 209 -67.30 -18.51 -11.32
CA THR A 209 -67.91 -19.84 -11.20
C THR A 209 -69.00 -19.84 -10.13
N LEU A 210 -68.77 -19.18 -8.97
CA LEU A 210 -69.78 -19.01 -7.93
C LEU A 210 -71.00 -18.23 -8.42
N ARG A 211 -70.82 -17.15 -9.21
CA ARG A 211 -71.94 -16.42 -9.82
C ARG A 211 -72.76 -17.31 -10.76
N LYS A 212 -72.10 -18.07 -11.64
CA LYS A 212 -72.77 -19.01 -12.56
C LYS A 212 -73.53 -20.10 -11.79
N LEU A 213 -72.93 -20.66 -10.75
CA LEU A 213 -73.56 -21.67 -9.89
C LEU A 213 -74.77 -21.09 -9.14
N THR A 214 -74.68 -19.84 -8.69
CA THR A 214 -75.81 -19.15 -8.05
C THR A 214 -76.95 -18.91 -9.05
N ALA A 215 -76.65 -18.45 -10.27
CA ALA A 215 -77.64 -18.25 -11.32
C ALA A 215 -78.34 -19.57 -11.71
N THR A 216 -77.58 -20.65 -11.92
CA THR A 216 -78.14 -21.98 -12.22
C THR A 216 -78.97 -22.53 -11.05
N SER A 217 -78.56 -22.29 -9.80
CA SER A 217 -79.35 -22.64 -8.61
C SER A 217 -80.68 -21.87 -8.53
N GLN A 218 -80.67 -20.58 -8.90
CA GLN A 218 -81.89 -19.77 -8.99
C GLN A 218 -82.82 -20.28 -10.10
N GLU A 219 -82.29 -20.61 -11.27
CA GLU A 219 -83.05 -21.22 -12.38
C GLU A 219 -83.64 -22.58 -11.99
N LEU A 220 -82.86 -23.43 -11.31
CA LEU A 220 -83.34 -24.72 -10.80
C LEU A 220 -84.46 -24.54 -9.77
N THR A 221 -84.33 -23.54 -8.89
CA THR A 221 -85.37 -23.21 -7.92
C THR A 221 -86.65 -22.76 -8.63
N ALA A 222 -86.54 -21.87 -9.62
CA ALA A 222 -87.69 -21.39 -10.40
C ALA A 222 -88.37 -22.49 -11.24
N THR A 223 -87.59 -23.43 -11.79
CA THR A 223 -88.14 -24.58 -12.50
C THR A 223 -88.83 -25.57 -11.55
N SER A 224 -88.27 -25.78 -10.37
CA SER A 224 -88.87 -26.60 -9.30
C SER A 224 -90.19 -26.03 -8.78
N THR A 225 -90.27 -24.71 -8.56
CA THR A 225 -91.53 -24.05 -8.18
C THR A 225 -92.58 -24.18 -9.27
N LYS A 226 -92.20 -23.96 -10.54
CA LYS A 226 -93.10 -24.15 -11.69
C LYS A 226 -93.60 -25.60 -11.79
N LEU A 227 -92.74 -26.58 -11.57
CA LEU A 227 -93.14 -28.00 -11.55
C LEU A 227 -94.16 -28.26 -10.43
N THR A 228 -93.91 -27.73 -9.23
CA THR A 228 -94.83 -27.84 -8.08
C THR A 228 -96.21 -27.23 -8.41
N GLU A 229 -96.24 -26.05 -9.04
CA GLU A 229 -97.47 -25.42 -9.52
C GLU A 229 -98.20 -26.28 -10.55
N THR A 230 -97.48 -26.89 -11.50
CA THR A 230 -98.11 -27.78 -12.50
C THR A 230 -98.70 -29.04 -11.86
N ILE A 231 -98.02 -29.63 -10.86
CA ILE A 231 -98.52 -30.78 -10.11
C ILE A 231 -99.78 -30.40 -9.34
N GLN A 232 -99.76 -29.26 -8.65
CA GLN A 232 -100.93 -28.76 -7.92
C GLN A 232 -102.12 -28.51 -8.86
N HIS A 233 -101.87 -27.88 -10.01
CA HIS A 233 -102.89 -27.62 -11.02
C HIS A 233 -103.52 -28.91 -11.57
N LEU A 234 -102.70 -29.93 -11.85
CA LEU A 234 -103.17 -31.25 -12.27
C LEU A 234 -104.01 -31.91 -11.18
N SER A 235 -103.55 -31.87 -9.92
CA SER A 235 -104.28 -32.38 -8.76
C SER A 235 -105.65 -31.70 -8.60
N ASP A 236 -105.71 -30.37 -8.68
CA ASP A 236 -106.95 -29.60 -8.59
C ASP A 236 -107.91 -29.94 -9.74
N THR A 237 -107.38 -30.13 -10.95
CA THR A 237 -108.16 -30.49 -12.13
C THR A 237 -108.75 -31.88 -12.00
N LEU A 238 -107.96 -32.86 -11.59
CA LEU A 238 -108.43 -34.22 -11.32
C LEU A 238 -109.51 -34.24 -10.21
N SER A 239 -109.31 -33.48 -9.13
CA SER A 239 -110.29 -33.33 -8.06
C SER A 239 -111.62 -32.75 -8.56
N ARG A 240 -111.58 -31.71 -9.41
CA ARG A 240 -112.78 -31.15 -10.06
C ARG A 240 -113.45 -32.18 -10.98
N GLN A 241 -112.68 -32.90 -11.79
CA GLN A 241 -113.23 -33.94 -12.67
C GLN A 241 -113.93 -35.04 -11.86
N LEU A 242 -113.33 -35.51 -10.76
CA LEU A 242 -113.96 -36.49 -9.88
C LEU A 242 -115.24 -35.96 -9.23
N LYS A 243 -115.27 -34.70 -8.78
CA LYS A 243 -116.48 -34.06 -8.26
C LYS A 243 -117.59 -33.95 -9.32
N ASP A 244 -117.25 -33.56 -10.55
CA ASP A 244 -118.22 -33.51 -11.66
C ASP A 244 -118.76 -34.91 -11.97
N LEU A 245 -117.90 -35.93 -11.99
CA LEU A 245 -118.29 -37.32 -12.20
C LEU A 245 -119.21 -37.83 -11.09
N ALA A 246 -118.90 -37.50 -9.82
CA ALA A 246 -119.75 -37.81 -8.68
C ALA A 246 -121.12 -37.10 -8.77
N ALA A 247 -121.15 -35.81 -9.10
CA ALA A 247 -122.39 -35.05 -9.28
C ALA A 247 -123.25 -35.62 -10.44
N ARG A 248 -122.62 -36.05 -11.53
CA ARG A 248 -123.30 -36.76 -12.62
C ARG A 248 -123.87 -38.10 -12.18
N LEU A 249 -123.13 -38.86 -11.38
CA LEU A 249 -123.61 -40.11 -10.77
C LEU A 249 -124.82 -39.87 -9.87
N ASP A 250 -124.77 -38.87 -8.99
CA ASP A 250 -125.90 -38.48 -8.13
C ASP A 250 -127.12 -38.03 -8.96
N ALA A 251 -126.90 -37.24 -10.01
CA ALA A 251 -127.97 -36.81 -10.91
C ALA A 251 -128.63 -38.00 -11.64
N LEU A 252 -127.84 -38.99 -12.06
CA LEU A 252 -128.34 -40.23 -12.65
C LEU A 252 -129.11 -41.06 -11.61
N GLN A 253 -128.60 -41.18 -10.39
CA GLN A 253 -129.25 -41.91 -9.30
C GLN A 253 -130.58 -41.27 -8.89
N ASN A 254 -130.65 -39.94 -8.80
CA ASN A 254 -131.89 -39.21 -8.55
C ASN A 254 -132.88 -39.35 -9.72
N ARG A 255 -132.41 -39.35 -10.98
CA ARG A 255 -133.24 -39.63 -12.14
C ARG A 255 -133.84 -41.05 -12.11
N VAL A 256 -133.05 -42.05 -11.73
CA VAL A 256 -133.54 -43.44 -11.58
C VAL A 256 -134.54 -43.56 -10.42
N SER A 257 -134.36 -42.79 -9.35
CA SER A 257 -135.25 -42.80 -8.18
C SER A 257 -136.61 -42.13 -8.41
N ASN A 258 -136.71 -41.17 -9.34
CA ASN A 258 -137.94 -40.46 -9.71
C ASN A 258 -138.79 -41.18 -10.79
N VAL A 259 -138.45 -42.41 -11.16
CA VAL A 259 -139.19 -43.23 -12.16
C VAL A 259 -140.08 -44.29 -11.48
N LYS A 260 -140.54 -44.02 -10.26
CA LYS A 260 -141.57 -44.78 -9.54
C LYS A 260 -142.77 -43.89 -9.26
#